data_AF-A0A0F3NFI4-F1
#
_entry.id   AF-A0A0F3NFI4-F1
#
_cell.length_a   1.000
_cell.length_b   1.000
_cell.length_c   1.000
_cell.angle_alpha   90.00
_cell.angle_beta   90.00
_cell.angle_gamma   90.00
#
_symmetry.space_group_name_H-M   'P 1'
#
loop_
_entity.id
_entity.type
_entity.pdbx_description
1 polymer ?
#
loop_
_entity_poly.entity_id
_entity_poly.type
_entity_poly.pdbx_seq_one_letter_code
_entity_poly.pdbx_strand_id
1 'polypeptide(L)'
;MAQSTVEVDLTSIKEGSTKVVKWQGKPVFVRRRTKEEIEKARAVDISGLRDPQTDQQRTFVGKEEWLVMVGICTHLGCVPTEVKSGDKGWYCPCHGSKYDTSGRILAGPAPLNLPIPDYHFVDDSTMVIGKKGTAV
;
A
#
# COMPACT_ATOMS: atom_id res chain seq x y z
N MET A 1 17.00 19.28 3.52
CA MET A 1 17.66 18.03 3.10
C MET A 1 16.58 16.95 3.01
N ALA A 2 16.33 16.38 1.84
CA ALA A 2 15.40 15.25 1.74
C ALA A 2 16.09 14.01 2.33
N GLN A 3 15.53 13.39 3.37
CA GLN A 3 15.99 12.10 3.83
C GLN A 3 15.78 11.09 2.70
N SER A 4 16.87 10.46 2.24
CA SER A 4 16.85 9.42 1.20
C SER A 4 16.07 8.20 1.67
N THR A 5 16.16 7.90 2.97
CA THR A 5 15.51 6.74 3.60
C THR A 5 14.76 7.12 4.87
N VAL A 6 13.80 6.28 5.27
CA VAL A 6 13.06 6.39 6.53
C VAL A 6 12.96 5.01 7.17
N GLU A 7 13.37 4.91 8.44
CA GLU A 7 13.17 3.70 9.23
C GLU A 7 11.78 3.70 9.87
N VAL A 8 11.15 2.53 9.90
CA VAL A 8 9.82 2.31 10.43
C VAL A 8 9.87 1.16 11.42
N ASP A 9 9.59 1.48 12.68
CA ASP A 9 9.28 0.47 13.70
C ASP A 9 7.91 -0.17 13.39
N LEU A 10 7.94 -1.49 13.23
CA LEU A 10 6.81 -2.36 12.90
C LEU A 10 6.07 -2.84 14.15
N THR A 11 6.72 -2.86 15.33
CA THR A 11 6.14 -3.39 16.57
C THR A 11 4.95 -2.55 17.05
N SER A 12 4.97 -1.25 16.74
CA SER A 12 3.88 -0.31 17.00
C SER A 12 2.65 -0.49 16.09
N ILE A 13 2.72 -1.31 15.04
CA ILE A 13 1.65 -1.49 14.05
C ILE A 13 0.88 -2.78 14.34
N LYS A 14 -0.36 -2.62 14.81
CA LYS A 14 -1.28 -3.74 15.07
C LYS A 14 -1.81 -4.31 13.76
N GLU A 15 -2.11 -5.61 13.76
CA GLU A 15 -2.84 -6.22 12.65
C GLU A 15 -4.16 -5.47 12.42
N GLY A 16 -4.53 -5.28 11.16
CA GLY A 16 -5.72 -4.50 10.80
C GLY A 16 -5.53 -2.97 10.85
N SER A 17 -4.32 -2.47 11.15
CA SER A 17 -4.05 -1.03 11.22
C SER A 17 -3.07 -0.52 10.15
N THR A 18 -3.15 0.79 9.91
CA THR A 18 -2.27 1.55 9.01
C THR A 18 -1.46 2.57 9.82
N LYS A 19 -0.15 2.59 9.63
CA LYS A 19 0.72 3.69 10.05
C LYS A 19 1.04 4.56 8.84
N VAL A 20 0.90 5.88 8.99
CA VAL A 20 1.29 6.84 7.95
C VAL A 20 2.64 7.44 8.32
N VAL A 21 3.62 7.31 7.44
CA VAL A 21 4.95 7.90 7.61
C VAL A 21 5.22 8.89 6.48
N LYS A 22 6.08 9.89 6.72
CA LYS A 22 6.45 10.88 5.70
C LYS A 22 7.80 10.51 5.10
N TRP A 23 7.86 10.27 3.79
CA TRP A 23 9.10 9.99 3.06
C TRP A 23 9.15 10.85 1.79
N GLN A 24 10.26 11.55 1.58
CA GLN A 24 10.43 12.53 0.48
C GLN A 24 9.28 13.54 0.34
N GLY A 25 8.71 13.98 1.47
CA GLY A 25 7.58 14.91 1.49
C GLY A 25 6.21 14.28 1.17
N LYS A 26 6.17 12.99 0.83
CA LYS A 26 4.96 12.24 0.49
C LYS A 26 4.51 11.37 1.67
N PRO A 27 3.19 11.17 1.87
CA PRO A 27 2.71 10.16 2.80
C PRO A 27 2.96 8.76 2.24
N VAL A 28 3.42 7.85 3.09
CA VAL A 28 3.52 6.42 2.80
C VAL A 28 2.68 5.66 3.82
N PHE A 29 1.79 4.83 3.33
CA PHE A 29 0.96 3.93 4.13
C PHE A 29 1.74 2.64 4.37
N VAL A 30 1.90 2.27 5.64
CA VAL A 30 2.44 0.99 6.10
C VAL A 30 1.29 0.24 6.76
N ARG A 31 0.71 -0.72 6.04
CA ARG A 31 -0.47 -1.48 6.45
C ARG A 31 -0.06 -2.89 6.88
N ARG A 32 -0.45 -3.28 8.10
CA ARG A 32 -0.32 -4.67 8.57
C ARG A 32 -1.62 -5.43 8.41
N ARG A 33 -1.78 -6.09 7.27
CA ARG A 33 -3.02 -6.71 6.79
C ARG A 33 -3.41 -7.94 7.63
N THR A 34 -4.71 -8.17 7.76
CA THR A 34 -5.24 -9.42 8.30
C THR A 34 -5.15 -10.54 7.26
N LYS A 35 -5.26 -11.80 7.69
CA LYS A 35 -5.33 -12.94 6.75
C LYS A 35 -6.48 -12.80 5.75
N GLU A 36 -7.65 -12.38 6.22
CA GLU A 36 -8.83 -12.13 5.38
C GLU A 36 -8.55 -11.08 4.29
N GLU A 37 -7.82 -10.01 4.63
CA GLU A 37 -7.47 -8.96 3.67
C GLU A 37 -6.51 -9.46 2.57
N ILE A 38 -5.59 -10.36 2.93
CA ILE A 38 -4.65 -11.01 2.01
C ILE A 38 -5.40 -11.99 1.09
N GLU A 39 -6.24 -12.84 1.65
CA GLU A 39 -7.05 -13.80 0.88
C GLU A 39 -7.97 -13.08 -0.09
N LYS A 40 -8.66 -12.02 0.36
CA LYS A 40 -9.51 -11.20 -0.49
C LYS A 40 -8.72 -10.54 -1.62
N ALA A 41 -7.53 -10.00 -1.34
CA ALA A 41 -6.67 -9.40 -2.36
C ALA A 41 -6.23 -10.44 -3.42
N ARG A 42 -5.89 -11.65 -3.00
CA ARG A 42 -5.46 -12.75 -3.89
C ARG A 42 -6.60 -13.35 -4.72
N ALA A 43 -7.83 -13.26 -4.23
CA ALA A 43 -9.02 -13.76 -4.92
C ALA A 43 -9.54 -12.83 -6.03
N VAL A 44 -9.01 -11.60 -6.14
CA VAL A 44 -9.41 -10.65 -7.19
C VAL A 44 -8.99 -11.16 -8.57
N ASP A 45 -9.93 -11.18 -9.52
CA ASP A 45 -9.63 -11.40 -10.93
C ASP A 45 -8.80 -10.23 -11.48
N ILE A 46 -7.51 -10.50 -11.69
CA ILE A 46 -6.53 -9.53 -12.16
C ILE A 46 -6.75 -9.12 -13.62
N SER A 47 -7.41 -9.96 -14.43
CA SER A 47 -7.54 -9.74 -15.88
C SER A 47 -8.52 -8.61 -16.21
N GLY A 48 -9.50 -8.37 -15.33
CA GLY A 48 -10.45 -7.27 -15.45
C GLY A 48 -9.97 -5.94 -14.86
N LEU A 49 -8.77 -5.88 -14.26
CA LEU A 49 -8.25 -4.66 -13.64
C LEU A 49 -7.66 -3.71 -14.69
N ARG A 50 -7.78 -2.41 -14.44
CA ARG A 50 -7.18 -1.36 -15.28
C ARG A 50 -5.65 -1.42 -15.31
N ASP A 51 -5.06 -1.77 -14.17
CA ASP A 51 -3.61 -1.92 -13.99
C ASP A 51 -3.36 -3.31 -13.37
N PRO A 52 -3.31 -4.38 -14.20
CA PRO A 52 -3.23 -5.75 -13.74
C PRO A 52 -1.95 -6.03 -12.95
N GLN A 53 -2.11 -6.27 -11.64
CA GLN A 53 -1.05 -6.71 -10.75
C GLN A 53 -1.60 -7.71 -9.73
N THR A 54 -0.88 -8.80 -9.51
CA THR A 54 -1.16 -9.74 -8.41
C THR A 54 -0.82 -9.09 -7.07
N ASP A 55 -1.38 -9.63 -5.99
CA ASP A 55 -1.05 -9.16 -4.64
C ASP A 55 0.42 -9.44 -4.27
N GLN A 56 0.94 -10.57 -4.75
CA GLN A 56 2.31 -11.01 -4.53
C GLN A 56 3.32 -10.05 -5.16
N GLN A 57 3.02 -9.50 -6.34
CA GLN A 57 3.87 -8.49 -6.99
C GLN A 57 3.94 -7.15 -6.25
N ARG A 58 3.01 -6.93 -5.32
CA ARG A 58 2.88 -5.66 -4.59
C ARG A 58 3.36 -5.75 -3.14
N THR A 59 3.75 -6.95 -2.71
CA THR A 59 4.19 -7.22 -1.34
C THR A 59 5.58 -7.83 -1.31
N PHE A 60 6.21 -7.78 -0.15
CA PHE A 60 7.53 -8.36 0.03
C PHE A 60 7.39 -9.87 0.27
N VAL A 61 8.20 -10.66 -0.43
CA VAL A 61 8.13 -12.14 -0.37
C VAL A 61 8.39 -12.63 1.06
N GLY A 62 7.48 -13.45 1.59
CA GLY A 62 7.54 -13.97 2.96
C GLY A 62 7.15 -12.95 4.05
N LYS A 63 6.65 -11.77 3.65
CA LYS A 63 6.14 -10.69 4.52
C LYS A 63 4.83 -10.14 3.96
N GLU A 64 3.96 -11.03 3.48
CA GLU A 64 2.74 -10.66 2.75
C GLU A 64 1.72 -9.95 3.64
N GLU A 65 1.82 -10.04 4.96
CA GLU A 65 1.03 -9.22 5.87
C GLU A 65 1.37 -7.72 5.75
N TRP A 66 2.52 -7.36 5.20
CA TRP A 66 2.93 -5.97 5.05
C TRP A 66 2.68 -5.45 3.64
N LEU A 67 1.87 -4.40 3.56
CA LEU A 67 1.66 -3.63 2.35
C LEU A 67 2.14 -2.19 2.55
N VAL A 68 3.08 -1.77 1.70
CA VAL A 68 3.72 -0.47 1.78
C VAL A 68 3.43 0.30 0.50
N MET A 69 2.77 1.44 0.61
CA MET A 69 2.32 2.19 -0.57
C MET A 69 2.51 3.69 -0.38
N VAL A 70 2.89 4.38 -1.45
CA VAL A 70 2.83 5.83 -1.50
C VAL A 70 1.36 6.25 -1.49
N GLY A 71 0.96 6.99 -0.45
CA GLY A 71 -0.41 7.43 -0.21
C GLY A 71 -0.83 8.63 -1.07
N ILE A 72 -0.40 8.66 -2.33
CA ILE A 72 -0.71 9.71 -3.29
C ILE A 72 -1.51 9.08 -4.42
N CYS A 73 -2.76 9.52 -4.58
CA CYS A 73 -3.66 9.11 -5.64
C CYS A 73 -3.04 9.41 -7.00
N THR A 74 -3.00 8.41 -7.88
CA THR A 74 -2.37 8.51 -9.21
C THR A 74 -3.16 9.33 -10.22
N HIS A 75 -4.36 9.81 -9.85
CA HIS A 75 -5.11 10.76 -10.66
C HIS A 75 -4.44 12.15 -10.66
N LEU A 76 -4.58 12.89 -9.56
CA LEU A 76 -4.11 14.29 -9.43
C LEU A 76 -3.43 14.57 -8.07
N GLY A 77 -3.01 13.52 -7.36
CA GLY A 77 -2.11 13.67 -6.21
C GLY A 77 -2.76 13.87 -4.84
N CYS A 78 -4.09 13.78 -4.71
CA CYS A 78 -4.75 13.79 -3.40
C CYS A 78 -4.33 12.58 -2.53
N VAL A 79 -4.48 12.69 -1.21
CA VAL A 79 -4.23 11.59 -0.26
C VAL A 79 -5.51 10.76 -0.07
N PRO A 80 -5.54 9.48 -0.45
CA PRO A 80 -6.70 8.61 -0.20
C PRO A 80 -6.88 8.33 1.29
N THR A 81 -8.13 8.10 1.71
CA THR A 81 -8.49 7.71 3.08
C THR A 81 -8.83 6.22 3.14
N GLU A 82 -8.41 5.55 4.21
CA GLU A 82 -8.77 4.15 4.45
C GLU A 82 -10.28 3.99 4.67
N VAL A 83 -10.87 3.00 4.00
CA VAL A 83 -12.28 2.64 4.13
C VAL A 83 -12.43 1.68 5.32
N LYS A 84 -13.11 2.12 6.37
CA LYS A 84 -13.22 1.37 7.64
C LYS A 84 -14.39 0.37 7.71
N SER A 85 -15.36 0.48 6.81
CA SER A 85 -16.59 -0.34 6.82
C SER A 85 -16.88 -0.93 5.43
N GLY A 86 -17.47 -2.13 5.41
CA GLY A 86 -17.78 -2.83 4.16
C GLY A 86 -16.52 -3.28 3.43
N ASP A 87 -16.42 -2.96 2.14
CA ASP A 87 -15.26 -3.28 1.31
C ASP A 87 -14.05 -2.41 1.69
N LYS A 88 -13.24 -2.96 2.60
CA LYS A 88 -11.96 -2.38 3.02
C LYS A 88 -11.05 -2.06 1.82
N GLY A 89 -10.23 -1.02 1.96
CA GLY A 89 -9.36 -0.50 0.91
C GLY A 89 -9.12 1.00 1.11
N TRP A 90 -8.95 1.74 0.01
CA TRP A 90 -8.75 3.19 0.04
C TRP A 90 -9.70 3.92 -0.88
N TYR A 91 -10.14 5.10 -0.45
CA TYR A 91 -11.01 5.98 -1.21
C TYR A 91 -10.40 7.36 -1.34
N CYS A 92 -10.30 7.88 -2.57
CA CYS A 92 -9.86 9.23 -2.84
C CYS A 92 -11.08 10.16 -3.01
N PRO A 93 -11.37 11.05 -2.03
CA PRO A 93 -12.60 11.86 -2.03
C PRO A 93 -12.64 12.93 -3.12
N CYS A 94 -11.49 13.28 -3.71
CA CYS A 94 -11.42 14.34 -4.71
C CYS A 94 -12.27 14.06 -5.96
N HIS A 95 -12.21 12.83 -6.48
CA HIS A 95 -12.94 12.43 -7.70
C HIS A 95 -13.43 10.97 -7.65
N GLY A 96 -13.53 10.39 -6.46
CA GLY A 96 -14.15 9.08 -6.26
C GLY A 96 -13.32 7.87 -6.68
N SER A 97 -11.98 7.97 -6.74
CA SER A 97 -11.16 6.77 -7.03
C SER A 97 -11.21 5.79 -5.87
N LYS A 98 -11.50 4.52 -6.17
CA LYS A 98 -11.60 3.42 -5.20
C LYS A 98 -10.47 2.43 -5.43
N TYR A 99 -9.75 2.10 -4.37
CA TYR A 99 -8.67 1.12 -4.38
C TYR A 99 -9.00 -0.05 -3.45
N ASP A 100 -8.62 -1.26 -3.82
CA ASP A 100 -8.82 -2.47 -3.01
C ASP A 100 -7.83 -2.58 -1.84
N THR A 101 -7.84 -3.70 -1.10
CA THR A 101 -6.93 -3.98 0.03
C THR A 101 -5.46 -4.18 -0.35
N SER A 102 -5.14 -4.24 -1.64
CA SER A 102 -3.78 -4.25 -2.20
C SER A 102 -3.39 -2.87 -2.80
N GLY A 103 -4.28 -1.88 -2.70
CA GLY A 103 -4.11 -0.55 -3.29
C GLY A 103 -4.23 -0.51 -4.81
N ARG A 104 -4.89 -1.51 -5.40
CA ARG A 104 -5.14 -1.55 -6.84
C ARG A 104 -6.40 -0.78 -7.20
N ILE A 105 -6.35 -0.05 -8.31
CA ILE A 105 -7.46 0.80 -8.74
C ILE A 105 -8.63 -0.06 -9.25
N LEU A 106 -9.79 0.08 -8.59
CA LEU A 106 -11.03 -0.62 -8.96
C LEU A 106 -11.96 0.27 -9.77
N ALA A 107 -12.09 1.54 -9.39
CA ALA A 107 -13.05 2.46 -10.00
C ALA A 107 -12.61 3.93 -9.88
N GLY A 108 -13.21 4.79 -10.69
CA GLY A 108 -12.89 6.22 -10.76
C GLY A 108 -11.75 6.54 -11.73
N PRO A 109 -11.33 7.82 -11.79
CA PRO A 109 -10.47 8.34 -12.86
C PRO A 109 -8.97 8.06 -12.70
N ALA A 110 -8.51 7.56 -11.56
CA ALA A 110 -7.09 7.23 -11.38
C ALA A 110 -6.64 6.19 -12.43
N PRO A 111 -5.54 6.42 -13.16
CA PRO A 111 -5.11 5.52 -14.23
C PRO A 111 -4.36 4.29 -13.71
N LEU A 112 -3.74 4.37 -12.53
CA LEU A 112 -2.79 3.38 -12.02
C LEU A 112 -3.08 3.00 -10.56
N ASN A 113 -2.55 1.85 -10.14
CA ASN A 113 -2.53 1.43 -8.74
C ASN A 113 -1.72 2.40 -7.86
N LEU A 114 -1.91 2.37 -6.54
CA LEU A 114 -1.05 3.14 -5.62
C LEU A 114 0.41 2.64 -5.75
N PRO A 115 1.40 3.55 -5.90
CA PRO A 115 2.78 3.13 -6.10
C PRO A 115 3.35 2.41 -4.89
N ILE A 116 4.13 1.35 -5.12
CA ILE A 116 4.96 0.71 -4.09
C ILE A 116 6.31 1.43 -4.08
N PRO A 117 6.75 2.04 -2.96
CA PRO A 117 8.09 2.60 -2.88
C PRO A 117 9.14 1.48 -2.84
N ASP A 118 10.42 1.81 -3.02
CA ASP A 118 11.48 0.87 -2.65
C ASP A 118 11.51 0.74 -1.12
N TYR A 119 11.51 -0.49 -0.59
CA TYR A 119 11.69 -0.75 0.84
C TYR A 119 12.32 -2.12 1.08
N HIS A 120 12.86 -2.31 2.30
CA HIS A 120 13.47 -3.56 2.74
C HIS A 120 13.28 -3.77 4.25
N PHE A 121 13.10 -5.02 4.67
CA PHE A 121 13.08 -5.41 6.08
C PHE A 121 14.51 -5.65 6.56
N VAL A 122 14.93 -4.91 7.59
CA VAL A 122 16.22 -5.15 8.24
C VAL A 122 16.12 -6.38 9.14
N ASP A 123 15.00 -6.49 9.85
CA ASP A 123 14.62 -7.60 10.73
C ASP A 123 13.09 -7.64 10.88
N ASP A 124 12.58 -8.45 11.81
CA ASP A 124 11.14 -8.60 12.05
C ASP A 124 10.47 -7.37 12.69
N SER A 125 11.25 -6.46 13.27
CA SER A 125 10.80 -5.26 13.97
C SER A 125 11.02 -3.96 13.17
N THR A 126 11.94 -3.97 12.20
CA THR A 126 12.40 -2.77 11.52
C THR A 126 12.35 -2.90 10.00
N MET A 127 11.70 -1.91 9.36
CA MET A 127 11.66 -1.76 7.90
C MET A 127 12.23 -0.40 7.48
N VAL A 128 12.93 -0.36 6.35
CA VAL A 128 13.48 0.87 5.77
C VAL A 128 12.83 1.15 4.43
N ILE A 129 12.25 2.34 4.27
CA ILE A 129 11.74 2.88 2.99
C ILE A 129 12.85 3.69 2.32
N GLY A 130 12.93 3.64 0.99
CA GLY A 130 13.93 4.32 0.16
C GLY A 130 15.18 3.48 -0.13
N LYS A 131 15.16 2.19 0.19
CA LYS A 131 16.23 1.24 -0.10
C LYS A 131 15.63 0.09 -0.90
N LYS A 132 16.22 -0.25 -2.04
CA LYS A 132 15.78 -1.39 -2.86
C LYS A 132 15.86 -2.67 -2.04
N GLY A 133 14.71 -3.25 -1.73
CA GLY A 133 14.54 -4.65 -1.42
C GLY A 133 13.82 -5.33 -2.59
N THR A 134 13.97 -6.65 -2.71
CA THR A 134 13.39 -7.40 -3.81
C THR A 134 11.88 -7.59 -3.59
N ALA A 135 11.06 -6.71 -4.16
CA ALA A 135 9.69 -7.06 -4.55
C ALA A 135 9.77 -7.67 -5.95
N VAL A 136 9.16 -8.84 -6.16
CA VAL A 136 9.25 -9.63 -7.40
C VAL A 136 8.05 -9.35 -8.30
#